data_AF-A0A938I7Z8-F1
#
_entry.id   AF-A0A938I7Z8-F1
#
_cell.length_a   1.000
_cell.length_b   1.000
_cell.length_c   1.000
_cell.angle_alpha   90.00
_cell.angle_beta   90.00
_cell.angle_gamma   90.00
#
_symmetry.space_group_name_H-M   'P 1'
#
loop_
_entity.id
_entity.type
_entity.pdbx_description
1 polymer ?
#
loop_
_entity_poly.entity_id
_entity_poly.type
_entity_poly.pdbx_seq_one_letter_code
_entity_poly.pdbx_strand_id
1 'polypeptide(L)'
;MLRTFCFAVGIFIALWGATFLMVDQMTFAWKVEPMIERDPSFRGFYVTLNESKQRVFNPPQWLAFCLMSVGTVTMLYSVALPKKQG
;
A
#
# COMPACT_ATOMS: atom_id res chain seq x y z
N MET A 1 -11.52 -3.18 23.74
CA MET A 1 -11.95 -3.06 22.33
C MET A 1 -10.97 -2.23 21.51
N LEU A 2 -10.76 -0.94 21.81
CA LEU A 2 -9.85 -0.06 21.04
C LEU A 2 -8.41 -0.60 20.93
N ARG A 3 -7.88 -1.17 22.02
CA ARG A 3 -6.54 -1.76 22.07
C ARG A 3 -6.35 -2.87 21.02
N THR A 4 -7.28 -3.83 20.98
CA THR A 4 -7.28 -4.93 20.01
C THR A 4 -7.47 -4.43 18.58
N PHE A 5 -8.29 -3.38 18.39
CA PHE A 5 -8.52 -2.76 17.08
C PHE A 5 -7.24 -2.11 16.52
N CYS A 6 -6.55 -1.27 17.32
CA CYS A 6 -5.29 -0.64 16.90
C CYS A 6 -4.21 -1.69 16.59
N PHE A 7 -4.18 -2.79 17.35
CA PHE A 7 -3.25 -3.90 17.08
C PHE A 7 -3.57 -4.60 15.75
N ALA A 8 -4.84 -4.96 15.52
CA ALA A 8 -5.28 -5.65 14.30
C ALA A 8 -5.12 -4.78 13.03
N VAL A 9 -5.43 -3.48 13.13
CA VAL A 9 -5.22 -2.54 12.02
C VAL A 9 -3.73 -2.33 11.77
N GLY A 10 -2.93 -2.15 12.82
CA GLY A 10 -1.48 -1.96 12.69
C GLY A 10 -0.79 -3.15 12.03
N ILE A 11 -1.13 -4.38 12.43
CA ILE A 11 -0.55 -5.59 11.83
C ILE A 11 -1.00 -5.79 10.39
N PHE A 12 -2.27 -5.48 10.07
CA PHE A 12 -2.79 -5.55 8.70
C PHE A 12 -2.03 -4.61 7.75
N ILE A 13 -1.84 -3.36 8.17
CA ILE A 13 -1.11 -2.34 7.38
C ILE A 13 0.37 -2.73 7.22
N ALA A 14 1.00 -3.23 8.29
CA ALA A 14 2.40 -3.66 8.24
C ALA A 14 2.62 -4.84 7.28
N LEU A 15 1.70 -5.82 7.26
CA LEU A 15 1.73 -6.94 6.33
C LEU A 15 1.58 -6.50 4.87
N TRP A 16 0.73 -5.52 4.60
CA TRP A 16 0.64 -4.92 3.27
C TRP A 16 1.94 -4.24 2.84
N GLY A 17 2.59 -3.51 3.74
CA GLY A 17 3.91 -2.93 3.48
C GLY A 17 4.96 -3.99 3.16
N ALA A 18 4.96 -5.11 3.88
CA ALA A 18 5.86 -6.23 3.63
C ALA A 18 5.60 -6.89 2.25
N THR A 19 4.34 -7.02 1.84
CA THR A 19 4.00 -7.52 0.49
C THR A 19 4.57 -6.61 -0.60
N PHE A 20 4.55 -5.29 -0.41
CA PHE A 20 5.16 -4.36 -1.38
C PHE A 20 6.68 -4.38 -1.41
N LEU A 21 7.38 -4.96 -0.43
CA LEU A 21 8.81 -5.25 -0.55
C LEU A 21 9.08 -6.47 -1.46
N MET A 22 8.09 -7.34 -1.65
CA MET A 22 8.22 -8.56 -2.46
C MET A 22 7.61 -8.39 -3.86
N VAL A 23 6.71 -7.43 -4.04
CA VAL A 23 6.00 -7.17 -5.30
C VAL A 23 6.53 -5.89 -5.93
N ASP A 24 7.43 -6.04 -6.90
CA ASP A 24 8.01 -4.90 -7.63
C ASP A 24 7.05 -4.29 -8.65
N GLN A 25 6.20 -5.12 -9.29
CA GLN A 25 5.33 -4.69 -10.38
C GLN A 25 3.98 -5.41 -10.34
N MET A 26 2.90 -4.65 -10.53
CA MET A 26 1.56 -5.21 -10.72
C MET A 26 1.07 -4.90 -12.14
N THR A 27 0.85 -5.94 -12.94
CA THR A 27 0.31 -5.81 -14.29
C THR A 27 -1.21 -5.99 -14.27
N PHE A 28 -1.95 -5.07 -14.87
CA PHE A 28 -3.39 -5.26 -15.09
C PHE A 28 -3.60 -6.32 -16.18
N ALA A 29 -4.46 -7.30 -15.91
CA ALA A 29 -4.74 -8.40 -16.85
C ALA A 29 -5.39 -7.93 -18.17
N TRP A 30 -6.02 -6.75 -18.16
CA TRP A 30 -6.77 -6.22 -19.29
C TRP A 30 -5.83 -5.39 -20.18
N LYS A 31 -5.74 -5.75 -21.45
CA LYS A 31 -5.06 -4.96 -22.48
C LYS A 31 -5.93 -3.76 -22.83
N VAL A 32 -5.36 -2.56 -22.79
CA VAL A 32 -6.10 -1.32 -23.08
C VAL A 32 -5.82 -0.93 -24.53
N GLU A 33 -6.88 -0.78 -25.34
CA GLU A 33 -6.77 -0.19 -26.67
C GLU A 33 -6.41 1.31 -26.57
N PRO A 34 -5.55 1.82 -27.46
CA PRO A 34 -4.95 3.14 -27.33
C PRO A 34 -5.96 4.20 -27.78
N MET A 35 -6.91 4.60 -26.92
CA MET A 35 -7.84 5.66 -27.31
C MET A 35 -7.95 6.85 -26.35
N ILE A 36 -7.28 6.86 -25.20
CA ILE A 36 -7.34 8.06 -24.35
C ILE A 36 -5.98 8.27 -23.69
N GLU A 37 -5.18 9.18 -24.26
CA GLU A 37 -4.19 9.95 -23.50
C GLU A 37 -4.93 10.62 -22.34
N ARG A 38 -5.04 9.91 -21.22
CA ARG A 38 -5.55 10.49 -19.98
C ARG A 38 -4.44 11.35 -19.41
N ASP A 39 -4.77 12.61 -19.15
CA ASP A 39 -3.86 13.64 -18.65
C ASP A 39 -2.82 13.07 -17.67
N PRO A 40 -1.53 13.47 -17.80
CA PRO A 40 -0.43 13.04 -16.95
C PRO A 40 -0.50 13.67 -15.55
N SER A 41 -1.70 13.88 -15.03
CA SER A 41 -1.90 14.22 -13.62
C SER A 41 -1.58 13.00 -12.74
N PHE A 42 -1.46 13.22 -11.43
CA PHE A 42 -1.00 12.35 -10.33
C PHE A 42 -1.10 10.81 -10.50
N ARG A 43 -2.09 10.30 -11.24
CA ARG A 43 -2.25 8.87 -11.58
C ARG A 43 -1.30 8.35 -12.67
N GLY A 44 -0.84 9.19 -13.59
CA GLY A 44 0.10 8.83 -14.67
C GLY A 44 1.53 8.57 -14.20
N PHE A 45 1.91 9.06 -13.02
CA PHE A 45 3.26 8.85 -12.46
C PHE A 45 3.51 7.40 -11.99
N TYR A 46 2.46 6.71 -11.53
CA TYR A 46 2.57 5.36 -10.97
C TYR A 46 2.09 4.25 -11.91
N VAL A 47 1.40 4.62 -13.00
CA VAL A 47 0.85 3.68 -13.96
C VAL A 47 1.49 3.92 -15.32
N THR A 48 2.38 3.02 -15.70
CA THR A 48 3.05 3.03 -17.01
C THR A 48 2.40 2.03 -17.95
N LEU A 49 2.54 2.24 -19.25
CA LEU A 49 2.15 1.25 -20.27
C LEU A 49 3.38 0.41 -20.61
N ASN A 50 3.28 -0.90 -20.47
CA ASN A 50 4.30 -1.84 -20.93
C ASN A 50 4.18 -2.03 -22.46
N GLU A 51 5.23 -2.56 -23.11
CA GLU A 51 5.30 -2.85 -24.55
C GLU A 51 4.10 -3.68 -25.06
N SER A 52 3.54 -4.52 -24.19
CA SER A 52 2.32 -5.31 -24.46
C SER A 52 0.99 -4.53 -24.32
N LYS A 53 1.03 -3.19 -24.23
CA LYS A 53 -0.13 -2.30 -23.99
C LYS A 53 -0.91 -2.65 -22.71
N GLN A 54 -0.20 -3.17 -21.71
CA GLN A 54 -0.75 -3.44 -20.39
C GLN A 54 -0.37 -2.32 -19.44
N ARG A 55 -1.33 -1.90 -18.61
CA ARG A 55 -1.03 -0.98 -17.52
C ARG A 55 -0.19 -1.72 -16.47
N VAL A 56 0.93 -1.13 -16.09
CA VAL A 56 1.82 -1.61 -15.04
C VAL A 56 1.83 -0.57 -13.94
N PHE A 57 1.40 -0.99 -12.77
CA PHE A 57 1.53 -0.22 -11.55
C PHE A 57 2.87 -0.56 -10.91
N ASN A 58 3.74 0.44 -10.83
CA ASN A 58 5.02 0.36 -10.13
C ASN A 58 4.85 1.11 -8.81
N PRO A 59 4.64 0.41 -7.68
CA PRO A 59 4.63 1.06 -6.38
C PRO A 59 5.99 1.72 -6.13
N PRO A 60 6.03 2.97 -5.66
CA PRO A 60 7.29 3.61 -5.34
C PRO A 60 7.92 2.97 -4.10
N GLN A 61 9.26 2.82 -4.11
CA GLN A 61 10.00 2.09 -3.08
C GLN A 61 9.74 2.61 -1.65
N TRP A 62 9.53 3.93 -1.50
CA TRP A 62 9.24 4.54 -0.20
C TRP A 62 7.88 4.14 0.39
N LEU A 63 6.93 3.71 -0.43
CA LEU A 63 5.57 3.40 0.02
C LEU A 63 5.53 2.13 0.87
N ALA A 64 6.35 1.12 0.56
CA ALA A 64 6.52 -0.07 1.39
C ALA A 64 7.01 0.31 2.80
N PHE A 65 8.05 1.15 2.87
CA PHE A 65 8.62 1.63 4.14
C PHE A 65 7.63 2.51 4.93
N CYS A 66 6.86 3.35 4.25
CA CYS A 66 5.80 4.15 4.89
C CYS A 66 4.72 3.25 5.51
N LEU A 67 4.22 2.25 4.78
CA LEU A 67 3.19 1.34 5.28
C LEU A 67 3.70 0.50 6.45
N MET A 68 4.92 -0.04 6.35
CA MET A 68 5.53 -0.76 7.46
C MET A 68 5.66 0.14 8.69
N SER A 69 6.21 1.35 8.54
CA SER A 69 6.40 2.29 9.65
C SER A 69 5.07 2.67 10.32
N VAL A 70 4.07 3.08 9.53
CA VAL A 70 2.75 3.48 10.03
C VAL A 70 2.04 2.30 10.70
N GLY A 71 2.10 1.10 10.10
CA GLY A 71 1.51 -0.11 10.67
C GLY A 71 2.15 -0.47 12.01
N THR A 72 3.49 -0.46 12.10
CA THR A 72 4.21 -0.74 13.34
C THR A 72 3.91 0.29 14.43
N VAL A 73 3.90 1.59 14.10
CA VAL A 73 3.57 2.64 15.08
C VAL A 73 2.13 2.49 15.59
N THR A 74 1.18 2.19 14.69
CA THR A 74 -0.23 1.97 15.05
C THR A 74 -0.40 0.73 15.94
N MET A 75 0.37 -0.33 15.67
CA MET A 75 0.44 -1.52 16.51
C MET A 75 1.04 -1.20 17.88
N LEU A 76 2.13 -0.43 17.96
CA LEU A 76 2.74 0.01 19.22
C LEU A 76 1.81 0.91 20.04
N TYR A 77 0.99 1.72 19.38
CA TYR A 77 -0.02 2.53 20.05
C TYR A 77 -1.01 1.66 20.85
N SER A 78 -1.33 0.45 20.37
CA SER A 78 -2.12 -0.49 21.16
C SER A 78 -1.45 -0.90 22.47
N VAL A 79 -0.12 -0.96 22.52
CA VAL A 79 0.61 -1.31 23.75
C VAL A 79 0.62 -0.12 24.71
N ALA A 80 0.78 1.09 24.18
CA ALA A 80 0.80 2.34 24.93
C ALA A 80 -0.56 2.71 25.55
N LEU A 81 -1.67 2.23 25.00
CA LEU A 81 -2.99 2.50 25.57
C LEU A 81 -3.11 1.96 27.01
N PRO A 82 -3.52 2.80 27.97
CA PRO A 82 -3.60 2.42 29.37
C PRO A 82 -4.55 1.24 29.54
N LYS A 83 -4.13 0.26 30.36
CA LYS A 83 -5.04 -0.81 30.78
C LYS A 83 -6.13 -0.17 31.64
N LYS A 84 -7.39 -0.46 31.35
CA LYS A 84 -8.49 -0.10 32.24
C LYS A 84 -8.17 -0.75 33.59
N GLN A 85 -7.79 0.06 34.58
CA GLN A 85 -7.63 -0.39 35.96
C GLN A 85 -9.02 -0.81 36.41
N GLY A 86 -9.20 -2.13 36.57
CA GLY A 86 -10.33 -2.70 37.30
C GLY A 86 -10.00 -2.70 38.78
#